data_AF-A0A3P7RM42-F1
#
_entry.id   AF-A0A3P7RM42-F1
#
_cell.length_a   1.000
_cell.length_b   1.000
_cell.length_c   1.000
_cell.angle_alpha   90.00
_cell.angle_beta   90.00
_cell.angle_gamma   90.00
#
_symmetry.space_group_name_H-M   'P 1'
#
loop_
_entity.id
_entity.type
_entity.pdbx_description
1 polymer ?
#
loop_
_entity_poly.entity_id
_entity_poly.type
_entity_poly.pdbx_seq_one_letter_code
_entity_poly.pdbx_strand_id
1 'polypeptide(L)'
;MDKLRFCLQVVERTNAVILNSENIVVSDAHFNNANADISYDESQDLVTFTFPNALESIYARRAFPCMDEPDRKATFDISLVTMDNEVALSNMPEVSRKIIAPPTGRPALPEGHNYVKVQFDKSPYMSTYLVAMVVGKFDHVSTKDANGVDIRVFTPPGKKACGQFALEVTAKTLPFYANLFGQKFPLPKCDLVALPDFGSGAMENWGLITYR
;
A
#
# COMPACT_ATOMS: atom_id res chain seq x y z
N MET A 1 -14.83 16.90 -35.56
CA MET A 1 -13.51 16.33 -35.23
C MET A 1 -13.76 14.95 -34.66
N ASP A 2 -13.33 13.92 -35.38
CA ASP A 2 -13.58 12.53 -35.01
C ASP A 2 -12.81 12.17 -33.74
N LYS A 3 -13.53 11.63 -32.75
CA LYS A 3 -12.95 11.16 -31.49
C LYS A 3 -12.14 9.90 -31.79
N LEU A 4 -10.81 9.98 -31.68
CA LEU A 4 -9.92 8.82 -31.72
C LEU A 4 -10.20 7.95 -30.50
N ARG A 5 -10.80 6.78 -30.71
CA ARG A 5 -10.93 5.73 -29.70
C ARG A 5 -9.87 4.68 -29.98
N PHE A 6 -9.01 4.41 -29.00
CA PHE A 6 -8.08 3.29 -29.03
C PHE A 6 -8.07 2.61 -27.66
N CYS A 7 -7.93 1.28 -27.68
CA CYS A 7 -7.76 0.47 -26.48
C CYS A 7 -6.25 0.31 -26.25
N LEU A 8 -5.77 0.73 -25.08
CA LEU A 8 -4.38 0.57 -24.68
C LEU A 8 -4.27 -0.71 -23.85
N GLN A 9 -3.59 -1.73 -24.37
CA GLN A 9 -3.29 -2.95 -23.66
C GLN A 9 -1.79 -3.03 -23.37
N VAL A 10 -1.41 -2.93 -22.10
CA VAL A 10 -0.03 -3.09 -21.65
C VAL A 10 0.26 -4.58 -21.51
N VAL A 11 0.97 -5.15 -22.50
CA VAL A 11 1.29 -6.60 -22.59
C VAL A 11 2.56 -7.00 -21.83
N GLU A 12 3.39 -6.04 -21.43
CA GLU A 12 4.61 -6.26 -20.62
C GLU A 12 4.80 -5.14 -19.59
N ARG A 13 5.61 -5.38 -18.54
CA ARG A 13 5.87 -4.38 -17.48
C ARG A 13 6.56 -3.13 -18.07
N THR A 14 5.92 -1.98 -17.92
CA THR A 14 6.51 -0.66 -18.16
C THR A 14 6.38 0.21 -16.91
N ASN A 15 7.37 1.08 -16.66
CA ASN A 15 7.37 1.99 -15.51
C ASN A 15 6.46 3.22 -15.72
N ALA A 16 6.11 3.54 -16.97
CA ALA A 16 5.16 4.60 -17.31
C ALA A 16 4.60 4.39 -18.73
N VAL A 17 3.36 4.81 -18.95
CA VAL A 17 2.84 5.11 -20.30
C VAL A 17 2.50 6.59 -20.32
N ILE A 18 3.23 7.37 -21.09
CA ILE A 18 3.02 8.82 -21.22
C ILE A 18 2.37 9.07 -22.58
N LEU A 19 1.15 9.59 -22.57
CA LEU A 19 0.40 9.96 -23.77
C LEU A 19 0.26 11.48 -23.80
N ASN A 20 1.07 12.17 -24.61
CA ASN A 20 0.99 13.62 -24.76
C ASN A 20 0.03 13.99 -25.89
N SER A 21 -1.16 14.49 -25.55
CA SER A 21 -2.07 15.12 -26.52
C SER A 21 -3.15 15.94 -25.82
N GLU A 22 -3.39 17.16 -26.31
CA GLU A 22 -4.42 18.09 -25.82
C GLU A 22 -5.86 17.55 -25.93
N ASN A 23 -6.10 16.46 -26.67
CA ASN A 23 -7.45 15.96 -26.99
C ASN A 23 -7.64 14.47 -26.71
N ILE A 24 -6.76 13.83 -25.94
CA ILE A 24 -6.95 12.41 -25.57
C ILE A 24 -7.98 12.31 -24.44
N VAL A 25 -9.00 11.48 -24.66
CA VAL A 25 -9.96 11.08 -23.63
C VAL A 25 -9.76 9.59 -23.37
N VAL A 26 -9.11 9.26 -22.25
CA VAL A 26 -8.96 7.86 -21.80
C VAL A 26 -10.23 7.49 -21.04
N SER A 27 -11.02 6.57 -21.62
CA SER A 27 -12.30 6.15 -21.04
C SER A 27 -12.22 4.87 -20.23
N ASP A 28 -11.14 4.10 -20.41
CA ASP A 28 -10.93 2.82 -19.73
C ASP A 28 -9.44 2.44 -19.77
N ALA A 29 -8.94 1.78 -18.73
CA ALA A 29 -7.55 1.33 -18.61
C ALA A 29 -7.45 0.04 -17.81
N HIS A 30 -6.73 -0.94 -18.37
CA HIS A 30 -6.65 -2.31 -17.84
C HIS A 30 -5.22 -2.75 -17.63
N PHE A 31 -4.97 -3.46 -16.53
CA PHE A 31 -3.75 -4.23 -16.32
C PHE A 31 -4.09 -5.61 -15.76
N ASN A 32 -3.70 -6.69 -16.45
CA ASN A 32 -4.02 -8.07 -16.08
C ASN A 32 -5.50 -8.30 -15.69
N ASN A 33 -6.44 -7.80 -16.50
CA ASN A 33 -7.90 -7.87 -16.28
C ASN A 33 -8.43 -7.09 -15.05
N ALA A 34 -7.67 -6.12 -14.54
CA ALA A 34 -8.13 -5.18 -13.52
C ALA A 34 -8.25 -3.77 -14.11
N ASN A 35 -9.40 -3.14 -13.86
CA ASN A 35 -9.61 -1.73 -14.18
C ASN A 35 -8.73 -0.87 -13.26
N ALA A 36 -8.12 0.16 -13.83
CA ALA A 36 -7.51 1.23 -13.06
C ALA A 36 -8.57 2.30 -12.71
N ASP A 37 -8.44 2.89 -11.53
CA ASP A 37 -8.97 4.22 -11.29
C ASP A 37 -8.11 5.24 -12.07
N ILE A 38 -8.76 6.15 -12.79
CA ILE A 38 -8.11 7.14 -13.65
C ILE A 38 -8.36 8.52 -13.04
N SER A 39 -7.30 9.23 -12.70
CA SER A 39 -7.36 10.61 -12.23
C SER A 39 -6.54 11.53 -13.13
N TYR A 40 -6.99 12.78 -13.28
CA TYR A 40 -6.33 13.81 -14.07
C TYR A 40 -6.06 15.04 -13.20
N ASP A 41 -4.81 15.49 -13.19
CA ASP A 41 -4.39 16.74 -12.56
C ASP A 41 -4.20 17.81 -13.65
N GLU A 42 -5.15 18.73 -13.74
CA GLU A 42 -5.14 19.87 -14.68
C GLU A 42 -3.94 20.80 -14.50
N SER A 43 -3.38 20.91 -13.28
CA SER A 43 -2.28 21.84 -12.99
C SER A 43 -0.91 21.31 -13.44
N GLN A 44 -0.82 19.99 -13.65
CA GLN A 44 0.40 19.27 -14.00
C GLN A 44 0.31 18.62 -15.39
N ASP A 45 -0.86 18.65 -16.04
CA ASP A 45 -1.18 17.89 -17.25
C ASP A 45 -0.84 16.39 -17.10
N LEU A 46 -1.21 15.82 -15.94
CA LEU A 46 -0.81 14.47 -15.53
C LEU A 46 -2.02 13.55 -15.40
N VAL A 47 -2.01 12.43 -16.13
CA VAL A 47 -2.97 11.32 -15.99
C VAL A 47 -2.34 10.20 -15.16
N THR A 48 -2.97 9.82 -14.04
CA THR A 48 -2.52 8.75 -13.14
C THR A 48 -3.45 7.55 -13.23
N PHE A 49 -2.86 6.34 -13.32
CA PHE A 49 -3.56 5.06 -13.28
C PHE A 49 -3.27 4.35 -11.96
N THR A 50 -4.31 4.10 -11.16
CA THR A 50 -4.17 3.40 -9.88
C THR A 50 -4.91 2.07 -9.93
N PHE A 51 -4.16 0.99 -9.77
CA PHE A 51 -4.74 -0.35 -9.66
C PHE A 51 -5.07 -0.62 -8.19
N PRO A 52 -6.28 -1.11 -7.87
CA PRO A 52 -6.76 -1.19 -6.51
C PRO A 52 -5.81 -1.99 -5.62
N ASN A 53 -5.34 -1.30 -4.59
CA ASN A 53 -4.48 -1.74 -3.50
C ASN A 53 -5.29 -2.31 -2.32
N ALA A 54 -6.63 -2.25 -2.38
CA ALA A 54 -7.52 -2.93 -1.45
C ALA A 54 -7.84 -4.35 -1.95
N LEU A 55 -7.49 -5.36 -1.15
CA LEU A 55 -7.78 -6.77 -1.47
C LEU A 55 -9.24 -7.15 -1.17
N GLU A 56 -9.97 -6.29 -0.47
CA GLU A 56 -11.37 -6.51 -0.15
C GLU A 56 -12.29 -6.34 -1.38
N SER A 57 -13.26 -7.20 -1.62
CA SER A 57 -13.62 -8.41 -0.84
C SER A 57 -13.02 -9.71 -1.38
N ILE A 58 -12.63 -9.75 -2.65
CA ILE A 58 -12.23 -10.97 -3.39
C ILE A 58 -11.04 -10.71 -4.32
N TYR A 59 -10.22 -9.72 -4.01
CA TYR A 59 -9.11 -9.31 -4.86
C TYR A 59 -7.75 -9.81 -4.39
N ALA A 60 -7.65 -10.48 -3.22
CA ALA A 60 -6.39 -11.10 -2.79
C ALA A 60 -5.87 -12.12 -3.81
N ARG A 61 -6.78 -12.86 -4.45
CA ARG A 61 -6.48 -13.81 -5.54
C ARG A 61 -5.78 -13.18 -6.76
N ARG A 62 -5.85 -11.86 -6.92
CA ARG A 62 -5.15 -11.12 -8.00
C ARG A 62 -3.71 -10.80 -7.64
N ALA A 63 -3.39 -10.75 -6.34
CA ALA A 63 -2.03 -10.51 -5.84
C ALA A 63 -1.25 -11.82 -5.65
N PHE A 64 -1.90 -12.87 -5.13
CA PHE A 64 -1.30 -14.19 -4.93
C PHE A 64 -2.35 -15.31 -4.99
N PRO A 65 -2.01 -16.54 -5.42
CA PRO A 65 -2.93 -17.67 -5.36
C PRO A 65 -3.34 -17.99 -3.92
N CYS A 66 -4.65 -17.97 -3.62
CA CYS A 66 -5.17 -18.27 -2.29
C CYS A 66 -6.64 -18.73 -2.30
N MET A 67 -7.09 -19.31 -1.18
CA MET A 67 -8.51 -19.52 -0.91
C MET A 67 -9.12 -18.20 -0.43
N ASP A 68 -9.60 -17.41 -1.39
CA ASP A 68 -9.97 -16.01 -1.18
C ASP A 68 -11.43 -15.85 -0.72
N GLU A 69 -11.70 -16.44 0.44
CA GLU A 69 -12.97 -16.42 1.18
C GLU A 69 -12.66 -16.02 2.64
N PRO A 70 -13.47 -15.15 3.28
CA PRO A 70 -13.14 -14.56 4.58
C PRO A 70 -13.07 -15.57 5.73
N ASP A 71 -13.76 -16.71 5.65
CA ASP A 71 -13.72 -17.79 6.64
C ASP A 71 -12.50 -18.71 6.46
N ARG A 72 -11.81 -18.65 5.32
CA ARG A 72 -10.56 -19.39 5.02
C ARG A 72 -9.34 -18.65 5.53
N LYS A 73 -9.34 -18.39 6.84
CA LYS A 73 -8.25 -17.69 7.52
C LYS A 73 -6.94 -18.49 7.49
N ALA A 74 -5.82 -17.79 7.56
CA ALA A 74 -4.48 -18.36 7.63
C ALA A 74 -3.52 -17.41 8.35
N THR A 75 -2.32 -17.87 8.66
CA THR A 75 -1.19 -17.00 9.02
C THR A 75 -0.40 -16.65 7.76
N PHE A 76 0.19 -15.46 7.71
CA PHE A 76 0.94 -14.98 6.56
C PHE A 76 2.37 -14.63 6.96
N ASP A 77 3.33 -15.29 6.30
CA ASP A 77 4.76 -14.97 6.37
C ASP A 77 5.13 -14.11 5.16
N ILE A 78 5.18 -12.79 5.32
CA ILE A 78 5.31 -11.85 4.21
C ILE A 78 6.76 -11.37 4.10
N SER A 79 7.26 -11.32 2.87
CA SER A 79 8.52 -10.65 2.55
C SER A 79 8.39 -9.86 1.25
N LEU A 80 9.05 -8.70 1.20
CA LEU A 80 9.03 -7.80 0.05
C LEU A 80 10.46 -7.59 -0.46
N VAL A 81 10.60 -7.47 -1.78
CA VAL A 81 11.85 -7.06 -2.42
C VAL A 81 11.65 -5.65 -2.97
N THR A 82 12.47 -4.72 -2.50
CA THR A 82 12.37 -3.27 -2.73
C THR A 82 13.77 -2.65 -2.83
N MET A 83 13.87 -1.36 -3.10
CA MET A 83 15.14 -0.63 -3.02
C MET A 83 15.47 -0.26 -1.57
N ASP A 84 16.75 -0.21 -1.22
CA ASP A 84 17.22 0.12 0.14
C ASP A 84 16.73 1.47 0.67
N ASN A 85 16.49 2.42 -0.23
CA ASN A 85 16.02 3.76 0.05
C ASN A 85 14.48 3.89 0.08
N GLU A 86 13.74 2.81 -0.08
CA GLU A 86 12.28 2.77 0.01
C GLU A 86 11.81 2.26 1.38
N VAL A 87 10.62 2.74 1.76
CA VAL A 87 9.86 2.17 2.87
C VAL A 87 9.11 0.94 2.34
N ALA A 88 9.14 -0.14 3.11
CA ALA A 88 8.33 -1.33 2.88
C ALA A 88 7.52 -1.62 4.15
N LEU A 89 6.21 -1.73 4.01
CA LEU A 89 5.27 -1.98 5.09
C LEU A 89 4.43 -3.20 4.77
N SER A 90 4.07 -3.95 5.81
CA SER A 90 3.05 -4.98 5.77
C SER A 90 2.30 -5.01 7.11
N ASN A 91 1.40 -5.98 7.31
CA ASN A 91 0.56 -6.10 8.51
C ASN A 91 1.37 -6.15 9.82
N MET A 92 2.52 -6.83 9.80
CA MET A 92 3.38 -7.08 10.97
C MET A 92 4.67 -6.25 10.94
N PRO A 93 5.40 -6.13 12.08
CA PRO A 93 6.68 -5.43 12.12
C PRO A 93 7.74 -6.03 11.19
N GLU A 94 8.66 -5.19 10.70
CA GLU A 94 9.87 -5.62 9.99
C GLU A 94 10.80 -6.34 10.99
N VAL A 95 11.19 -7.58 10.68
CA VAL A 95 12.11 -8.39 11.50
C VAL A 95 13.49 -8.56 10.85
N SER A 96 13.59 -8.30 9.54
CA SER A 96 14.88 -8.35 8.84
C SER A 96 14.86 -7.53 7.56
N ARG A 97 15.97 -6.85 7.27
CA ARG A 97 16.27 -6.23 5.98
C ARG A 97 17.67 -6.62 5.56
N LYS A 98 17.79 -7.28 4.41
CA LYS A 98 19.07 -7.78 3.89
C LYS A 98 19.27 -7.34 2.45
N ILE A 99 20.46 -6.84 2.14
CA ILE A 99 20.88 -6.63 0.75
C ILE A 99 20.88 -7.98 0.02
N ILE A 100 20.35 -7.99 -1.20
CA ILE A 100 20.31 -9.15 -2.07
C ILE A 100 20.86 -8.81 -3.45
N ALA A 101 21.25 -9.84 -4.21
CA ALA A 101 21.57 -9.68 -5.62
C ALA A 101 20.35 -9.17 -6.40
N PRO A 102 20.55 -8.41 -7.50
CA PRO A 102 19.47 -7.97 -8.36
C PRO A 102 18.57 -9.12 -8.81
N PRO A 103 17.25 -9.05 -8.55
CA PRO A 103 16.33 -10.09 -9.01
C PRO A 103 16.28 -10.12 -10.54
N THR A 104 16.17 -11.32 -11.11
CA THR A 104 16.04 -11.50 -12.55
C THR A 104 14.84 -10.72 -13.09
N GLY A 105 15.05 -9.95 -14.18
CA GLY A 105 13.99 -9.17 -14.83
C GLY A 105 13.58 -7.88 -14.10
N ARG A 106 14.36 -7.40 -13.12
CA ARG A 106 14.20 -6.05 -12.54
C ARG A 106 15.14 -5.04 -13.22
N PRO A 107 14.75 -3.75 -13.32
CA PRO A 107 15.59 -2.72 -13.92
C PRO A 107 16.89 -2.52 -13.12
N ALA A 108 17.92 -1.98 -13.77
CA ALA A 108 19.11 -1.53 -13.06
C ALA A 108 18.74 -0.43 -12.05
N LEU A 109 19.37 -0.46 -10.88
CA LEU A 109 19.16 0.56 -9.84
C LEU A 109 19.96 1.83 -10.15
N PRO A 110 19.53 3.00 -9.64
CA PRO A 110 20.39 4.17 -9.64
C PRO A 110 21.68 3.89 -8.87
N GLU A 111 22.76 4.58 -9.24
CA GLU A 111 24.07 4.39 -8.63
C GLU A 111 24.02 4.58 -7.10
N GLY A 112 24.65 3.67 -6.36
CA GLY A 112 24.69 3.69 -4.90
C GLY A 112 23.49 3.03 -4.19
N HIS A 113 22.52 2.48 -4.92
CA HIS A 113 21.37 1.76 -4.35
C HIS A 113 21.43 0.25 -4.55
N ASN A 114 20.88 -0.48 -3.58
CA ASN A 114 20.80 -1.94 -3.58
C ASN A 114 19.36 -2.43 -3.52
N TYR A 115 19.14 -3.64 -4.02
CA TYR A 115 17.94 -4.39 -3.71
C TYR A 115 18.03 -4.94 -2.30
N VAL A 116 16.95 -4.84 -1.54
CA VAL A 116 16.82 -5.44 -0.22
C VAL A 116 15.61 -6.35 -0.17
N LYS A 117 15.77 -7.47 0.56
CA LYS A 117 14.65 -8.29 1.01
C LYS A 117 14.28 -7.86 2.42
N VAL A 118 13.05 -7.36 2.57
CA VAL A 118 12.43 -6.99 3.85
C VAL A 118 11.51 -8.13 4.27
N GLN A 119 11.76 -8.71 5.44
CA GLN A 119 10.96 -9.78 6.04
C GLN A 119 10.15 -9.20 7.20
N PHE A 120 8.87 -9.53 7.24
CA PHE A 120 7.98 -9.17 8.33
C PHE A 120 7.71 -10.38 9.25
N ASP A 121 7.33 -10.10 10.49
CA ASP A 121 6.91 -11.13 11.43
C ASP A 121 5.64 -11.86 10.94
N LYS A 122 5.41 -13.07 11.45
CA LYS A 122 4.26 -13.88 11.08
C LYS A 122 2.96 -13.25 11.58
N SER A 123 1.97 -13.10 10.70
CA SER A 123 0.66 -12.58 11.13
C SER A 123 -0.08 -13.58 12.05
N PRO A 124 -0.98 -13.10 12.93
CA PRO A 124 -2.01 -13.96 13.49
C PRO A 124 -2.91 -14.56 12.40
N TYR A 125 -3.80 -15.46 12.83
CA TYR A 125 -4.80 -16.07 11.96
C TYR A 125 -5.80 -15.02 11.48
N MET A 126 -5.74 -14.66 10.19
CA MET A 126 -6.54 -13.59 9.58
C MET A 126 -7.04 -13.97 8.18
N SER A 127 -8.00 -13.23 7.67
CA SER A 127 -8.57 -13.44 6.33
C SER A 127 -7.67 -12.85 5.24
N THR A 128 -7.70 -13.41 4.03
CA THR A 128 -6.86 -12.99 2.89
C THR A 128 -7.02 -11.51 2.53
N TYR A 129 -8.25 -10.98 2.62
CA TYR A 129 -8.56 -9.59 2.28
C TYR A 129 -7.87 -8.56 3.18
N LEU A 130 -7.43 -8.97 4.38
CA LEU A 130 -6.71 -8.08 5.32
C LEU A 130 -5.22 -8.00 5.03
N VAL A 131 -4.66 -8.85 4.16
CA VAL A 131 -3.25 -8.77 3.76
C VAL A 131 -3.00 -7.42 3.09
N ALA A 132 -1.96 -6.71 3.53
CA ALA A 132 -1.54 -5.45 2.92
C ALA A 132 -0.03 -5.37 2.79
N MET A 133 0.40 -4.72 1.71
CA MET A 133 1.79 -4.48 1.38
C MET A 133 1.89 -3.10 0.75
N VAL A 134 2.74 -2.23 1.29
CA VAL A 134 3.00 -0.89 0.75
C VAL A 134 4.49 -0.73 0.54
N VAL A 135 4.89 -0.28 -0.65
CA VAL A 135 6.27 0.06 -0.98
C VAL A 135 6.31 1.44 -1.61
N GLY A 136 7.23 2.29 -1.18
CA GLY A 136 7.45 3.59 -1.81
C GLY A 136 8.24 4.56 -0.96
N LYS A 137 8.20 5.84 -1.37
CA LYS A 137 8.78 6.95 -0.60
C LYS A 137 7.73 7.52 0.33
N PHE A 138 7.99 7.47 1.63
CA PHE A 138 7.11 8.01 2.64
C PHE A 138 7.92 8.69 3.74
N ASP A 139 7.39 9.80 4.24
CA ASP A 139 7.77 10.31 5.55
C ASP A 139 6.83 9.71 6.60
N HIS A 140 7.23 9.74 7.86
CA HIS A 140 6.33 9.34 8.95
C HIS A 140 6.56 10.11 10.25
N VAL A 141 5.48 10.23 11.02
CA VAL A 141 5.48 10.52 12.45
C VAL A 141 5.15 9.25 13.23
N SER A 142 5.59 9.16 14.48
CA SER A 142 5.41 7.96 15.30
C SER A 142 5.22 8.28 16.79
N THR A 143 4.52 7.40 17.49
CA THR A 143 4.35 7.42 18.95
C THR A 143 4.05 6.02 19.45
N LYS A 144 3.94 5.84 20.77
CA LYS A 144 3.35 4.66 21.40
C LYS A 144 2.07 5.04 22.11
N ASP A 145 1.08 4.13 22.11
CA ASP A 145 -0.12 4.30 22.93
C ASP A 145 0.14 3.93 24.40
N ALA A 146 -0.87 4.12 25.26
CA ALA A 146 -0.79 3.78 26.68
C ALA A 146 -0.62 2.27 26.97
N ASN A 147 -0.90 1.40 25.99
CA ASN A 147 -0.71 -0.04 26.09
C ASN A 147 0.62 -0.52 25.49
N GLY A 148 1.44 0.38 24.92
CA GLY A 148 2.74 0.10 24.35
C GLY A 148 2.75 -0.24 22.85
N VAL A 149 1.60 -0.13 22.16
CA VAL A 149 1.48 -0.37 20.71
C VAL A 149 2.22 0.73 19.95
N ASP A 150 3.09 0.35 19.01
CA ASP A 150 3.75 1.29 18.11
C ASP A 150 2.76 1.84 17.08
N ILE A 151 2.58 3.15 17.04
CA ILE A 151 1.72 3.81 16.06
C ILE A 151 2.58 4.65 15.13
N ARG A 152 2.40 4.49 13.83
CA ARG A 152 3.08 5.29 12.81
C ARG A 152 2.08 5.80 11.79
N VAL A 153 2.22 7.05 11.38
CA VAL A 153 1.43 7.64 10.29
C VAL A 153 2.38 7.96 9.16
N PHE A 154 2.23 7.26 8.04
CA PHE A 154 3.00 7.44 6.82
C PHE A 154 2.26 8.38 5.87
N THR A 155 3.00 9.35 5.33
CA THR A 155 2.49 10.34 4.39
C THR A 155 3.40 10.44 3.18
N PRO A 156 2.93 10.98 2.05
CA PRO A 156 3.81 11.34 0.95
C PRO A 156 4.98 12.24 1.41
N PRO A 157 6.14 12.20 0.75
CA PRO A 157 7.30 12.99 1.14
C PRO A 157 6.96 14.48 1.23
N GLY A 158 7.47 15.16 2.25
CA GLY A 158 7.21 16.57 2.53
C GLY A 158 5.89 16.86 3.24
N LYS A 159 5.02 15.86 3.44
CA LYS A 159 3.70 16.03 4.11
C LYS A 159 3.64 15.48 5.54
N LYS A 160 4.80 15.17 6.16
CA LYS A 160 4.89 14.58 7.50
C LYS A 160 4.04 15.27 8.57
N ALA A 161 3.99 16.61 8.55
CA ALA A 161 3.21 17.40 9.51
C ALA A 161 1.70 17.10 9.45
N CYS A 162 1.17 16.74 8.28
CA CYS A 162 -0.24 16.38 8.10
C CYS A 162 -0.62 15.11 8.89
N GLY A 163 0.34 14.22 9.18
CA GLY A 163 0.10 12.98 9.92
C GLY A 163 -0.08 13.16 11.43
N GLN A 164 0.25 14.34 11.98
CA GLN A 164 0.31 14.57 13.44
C GLN A 164 -1.06 14.40 14.11
N PHE A 165 -2.11 14.96 13.51
CA PHE A 165 -3.47 14.84 14.06
C PHE A 165 -3.93 13.38 14.11
N ALA A 166 -3.75 12.64 13.02
CA ALA A 166 -4.10 11.21 12.97
C ALA A 166 -3.32 10.38 13.99
N LEU A 167 -2.04 10.71 14.22
CA LEU A 167 -1.20 10.05 15.21
C LEU A 167 -1.76 10.23 16.63
N GLU A 168 -2.09 11.46 17.01
CA GLU A 168 -2.60 11.80 18.34
C GLU A 168 -3.98 11.20 18.62
N VAL A 169 -4.84 11.18 17.60
CA VAL A 169 -6.16 10.54 17.70
C VAL A 169 -5.99 9.04 17.88
N THR A 170 -5.20 8.37 17.03
CA THR A 170 -5.00 6.91 17.11
C THR A 170 -4.44 6.48 18.47
N ALA A 171 -3.49 7.24 19.01
CA ALA A 171 -2.88 6.97 20.32
C ALA A 171 -3.88 7.02 21.48
N LYS A 172 -5.01 7.73 21.33
CA LYS A 172 -6.12 7.76 22.29
C LYS A 172 -7.20 6.72 21.95
N THR A 173 -7.42 6.46 20.67
CA THR A 173 -8.44 5.53 20.17
C THR A 173 -8.14 4.08 20.52
N LEU A 174 -6.89 3.61 20.38
CA LEU A 174 -6.56 2.21 20.71
C LEU A 174 -6.78 1.89 22.20
N PRO A 175 -6.31 2.70 23.17
CA PRO A 175 -6.63 2.48 24.58
C PRO A 175 -8.12 2.60 24.90
N PHE A 176 -8.83 3.54 24.26
CA PHE A 176 -10.27 3.70 24.44
C PHE A 176 -11.02 2.41 24.07
N TYR A 177 -10.78 1.86 22.88
CA TYR A 177 -11.42 0.61 22.46
C TYR A 177 -10.95 -0.59 23.27
N ALA A 178 -9.68 -0.60 23.70
CA ALA A 178 -9.19 -1.64 24.59
C ALA A 178 -9.96 -1.70 25.90
N ASN A 179 -10.24 -0.54 26.51
CA ASN A 179 -11.05 -0.44 27.72
C ASN A 179 -12.52 -0.79 27.46
N LEU A 180 -13.08 -0.31 26.35
CA LEU A 180 -14.49 -0.55 26.00
C LEU A 180 -14.79 -2.03 25.77
N PHE A 181 -13.92 -2.72 25.04
CA PHE A 181 -14.13 -4.13 24.68
C PHE A 181 -13.47 -5.11 25.66
N GLY A 182 -12.71 -4.62 26.63
CA GLY A 182 -11.95 -5.47 27.56
C GLY A 182 -10.84 -6.29 26.87
N GLN A 183 -10.43 -5.90 25.67
CA GLN A 183 -9.39 -6.57 24.89
C GLN A 183 -8.42 -5.57 24.27
N LYS A 184 -7.13 -5.72 24.57
CA LYS A 184 -6.08 -4.87 23.98
C LYS A 184 -5.98 -5.09 22.48
N PHE A 185 -5.51 -4.07 21.77
CA PHE A 185 -5.13 -4.22 20.38
C PHE A 185 -4.05 -5.32 20.26
N PRO A 186 -4.28 -6.37 19.46
CA PRO A 186 -3.51 -7.61 19.58
C PRO A 186 -2.19 -7.62 18.81
N LEU A 187 -1.94 -6.62 17.95
CA LEU A 187 -0.68 -6.52 17.20
C LEU A 187 0.29 -5.56 17.90
N PRO A 188 1.61 -5.76 17.75
CA PRO A 188 2.62 -4.88 18.35
C PRO A 188 2.64 -3.47 17.74
N LYS A 189 2.05 -3.28 16.55
CA LYS A 189 2.02 -2.00 15.85
C LYS A 189 0.73 -1.76 15.08
N CYS A 190 0.39 -0.48 14.87
CA CYS A 190 -0.70 -0.01 14.03
C CYS A 190 -0.18 1.13 13.14
N ASP A 191 -0.01 0.85 11.85
CA ASP A 191 0.39 1.84 10.86
C ASP A 191 -0.84 2.40 10.16
N LEU A 192 -0.82 3.71 9.90
CA LEU A 192 -1.77 4.40 9.05
C LEU A 192 -1.01 4.95 7.86
N VAL A 193 -1.50 4.75 6.64
CA VAL A 193 -0.83 5.20 5.42
C VAL A 193 -1.77 6.04 4.58
N ALA A 194 -1.40 7.31 4.36
CA ALA A 194 -2.08 8.16 3.40
C ALA A 194 -1.57 7.85 1.98
N LEU A 195 -2.47 7.35 1.13
CA LEU A 195 -2.20 6.99 -0.26
C LEU A 195 -2.73 8.08 -1.18
N PRO A 196 -1.91 8.64 -2.09
CA PRO A 196 -2.33 9.73 -2.98
C PRO A 196 -3.57 9.40 -3.85
N ASP A 197 -3.71 8.13 -4.21
CA ASP A 197 -4.84 7.62 -4.97
C ASP A 197 -5.34 6.34 -4.29
N PHE A 198 -6.58 6.41 -3.82
CA PHE A 198 -7.27 5.36 -3.10
C PHE A 198 -8.76 5.47 -3.38
N GLY A 199 -9.33 4.47 -4.07
CA GLY A 199 -10.73 4.51 -4.53
C GLY A 199 -11.77 4.49 -3.40
N SER A 200 -11.36 4.11 -2.18
CA SER A 200 -12.20 4.11 -0.97
C SER A 200 -11.79 5.23 0.00
N GLY A 201 -12.57 5.45 1.07
CA GLY A 201 -12.17 6.40 2.12
C GLY A 201 -11.01 5.90 2.98
N ALA A 202 -11.09 4.64 3.41
CA ALA A 202 -10.07 3.93 4.15
C ALA A 202 -10.25 2.40 4.00
N MET A 203 -9.27 1.60 4.40
CA MET A 203 -9.34 0.14 4.48
C MET A 203 -8.62 -0.37 5.72
N GLU A 204 -9.27 -1.25 6.49
CA GLU A 204 -8.85 -1.68 7.82
C GLU A 204 -7.83 -2.84 7.84
N ASN A 205 -6.94 -2.91 6.85
CA ASN A 205 -5.94 -3.98 6.80
C ASN A 205 -5.19 -4.07 8.13
N TRP A 206 -5.15 -5.26 8.72
CA TRP A 206 -4.84 -5.41 10.14
C TRP A 206 -3.40 -4.96 10.44
N GLY A 207 -3.26 -3.90 11.22
CA GLY A 207 -1.97 -3.29 11.55
C GLY A 207 -1.39 -2.38 10.47
N LEU A 208 -2.01 -2.23 9.29
CA LEU A 208 -1.56 -1.36 8.19
C LEU A 208 -2.77 -0.72 7.49
N ILE A 209 -3.45 0.19 8.17
CA ILE A 209 -4.67 0.83 7.69
C ILE A 209 -4.32 1.84 6.59
N THR A 210 -5.00 1.80 5.45
CA THR A 210 -4.78 2.74 4.34
C THR A 210 -5.90 3.76 4.24
N TYR A 211 -5.55 5.00 3.86
CA TYR A 211 -6.44 6.15 3.77
C TYR A 211 -6.22 6.91 2.46
N ARG A 212 -7.26 7.62 2.00
CA ARG A 212 -7.14 8.65 0.95
C ARG A 212 -6.52 9.94 1.47
#